data_AF-A0A355DDG6-F1
#
_entry.id   AF-A0A355DDG6-F1
#
_cell.length_a   1.000
_cell.length_b   1.000
_cell.length_c   1.000
_cell.angle_alpha   90.00
_cell.angle_beta   90.00
_cell.angle_gamma   90.00
#
_symmetry.space_group_name_H-M   'P 1'
#
loop_
_entity.id
_entity.type
_entity.pdbx_description
1 polymer ?
#
loop_
_entity_poly.entity_id
_entity_poly.type
_entity_poly.pdbx_seq_one_letter_code
_entity_poly.pdbx_strand_id
1 'polypeptide(L)'
;VAVWPGAPHLTRDITRFVAREGRVFVVSVGGLYRQEHIPESFPLRDQLADAGPWSYDGGTAIAGPDGEWIVEPVRREETIVLADLDPALVRAQRQNFDPAGHYARPDVLNLEVTRTRPA
;
A
#
# COMPACT_ATOMS: atom_id res chain seq x y z
N VAL A 1 4.33 -1.93 5.71
CA VAL A 1 4.64 -0.90 4.69
C VAL A 1 4.52 -1.54 3.33
N ALA A 2 3.74 -0.96 2.44
CA ALA A 2 3.53 -1.46 1.08
C ALA A 2 4.18 -0.49 0.09
N VAL A 3 5.12 -0.99 -0.71
CA VAL A 3 5.84 -0.20 -1.71
C VAL A 3 5.25 -0.52 -3.07
N TRP A 4 4.70 0.50 -3.73
CA TRP A 4 4.02 0.35 -5.02
C TRP A 4 4.68 1.22 -6.09
N PRO A 5 4.60 0.84 -7.37
CA PRO A 5 4.75 1.80 -8.46
C PRO A 5 3.74 2.93 -8.22
N GLY A 6 4.19 4.18 -8.10
CA GLY A 6 3.40 5.23 -7.47
C GLY A 6 2.20 5.71 -8.29
N ALA A 7 0.98 5.28 -7.96
CA ALA A 7 -0.22 5.92 -8.47
C ALA A 7 -1.40 5.79 -7.47
N PRO A 8 -2.22 6.85 -7.26
CA PRO A 8 -3.34 6.78 -6.32
C PRO A 8 -4.40 5.74 -6.66
N HIS A 9 -4.56 5.35 -7.94
CA HIS A 9 -5.50 4.30 -8.32
C HIS A 9 -5.08 2.91 -7.83
N LEU A 10 -3.78 2.68 -7.61
CA LEU A 10 -3.26 1.43 -7.04
C LEU A 10 -3.44 1.41 -5.52
N THR A 11 -3.28 2.56 -4.85
CA THR A 11 -3.32 2.62 -3.39
C THR A 11 -4.72 2.85 -2.82
N ARG A 12 -5.64 3.46 -3.56
CA ARG A 12 -6.99 3.80 -3.07
C ARG A 12 -7.73 2.61 -2.43
N ASP A 13 -7.72 1.46 -3.11
CA ASP A 13 -8.54 0.32 -2.69
C ASP A 13 -7.70 -0.73 -1.94
N ILE A 14 -6.52 -1.07 -2.48
CA ILE A 14 -5.67 -2.14 -1.94
C ILE A 14 -5.18 -1.82 -0.53
N THR A 15 -4.76 -0.57 -0.27
CA THR A 15 -4.25 -0.15 1.05
C THR A 15 -5.31 -0.33 2.12
N ARG A 16 -6.54 0.11 1.85
CA ARG A 16 -7.67 -0.02 2.78
C ARG A 16 -8.11 -1.46 2.95
N PHE A 17 -8.10 -2.25 1.87
CA PHE A 17 -8.41 -3.66 1.91
C PHE A 17 -7.46 -4.41 2.85
N VAL A 18 -6.15 -4.26 2.67
CA VAL A 18 -5.14 -4.87 3.54
C VAL A 18 -5.30 -4.41 4.99
N ALA A 19 -5.61 -3.13 5.21
CA ALA A 19 -5.80 -2.59 6.55
C ALA A 19 -7.00 -3.21 7.27
N ARG A 20 -8.14 -3.36 6.56
CA ARG A 20 -9.37 -3.97 7.08
C ARG A 20 -9.24 -5.47 7.31
N GLU A 21 -8.61 -6.18 6.39
CA GLU A 21 -8.44 -7.62 6.49
C GLU A 21 -7.47 -7.97 7.63
N GLY A 22 -6.33 -7.27 7.69
CA GLY A 22 -5.30 -7.54 8.68
C GLY A 22 -5.53 -6.88 10.04
N ARG A 23 -6.44 -5.91 10.15
CA ARG A 23 -6.60 -5.01 11.31
C ARG A 23 -5.28 -4.37 11.72
N VAL A 24 -4.58 -3.82 10.73
CA VAL A 24 -3.29 -3.16 10.91
C VAL A 24 -3.30 -1.78 10.26
N PHE A 25 -2.44 -0.90 10.73
CA PHE A 25 -2.12 0.30 9.96
C PHE A 25 -1.37 -0.11 8.69
N VAL A 26 -1.77 0.48 7.56
CA VAL A 26 -1.07 0.27 6.28
C VAL A 26 -0.52 1.60 5.80
N VAL A 27 0.80 1.66 5.73
CA VAL A 27 1.55 2.76 5.10
C VAL A 27 1.88 2.33 3.69
N SER A 28 1.27 2.99 2.71
CA SER A 28 1.64 2.86 1.29
C SER A 28 2.59 3.98 0.91
N VAL A 29 3.67 3.61 0.22
CA VAL A 29 4.67 4.57 -0.29
C VAL A 29 4.68 4.48 -1.81
N GLY A 30 4.40 5.61 -2.45
CA GLY A 30 4.37 5.75 -3.90
C GLY A 30 5.39 6.78 -4.38
N GLY A 31 6.22 6.37 -5.34
CA GLY A 31 7.22 7.27 -5.94
C GLY A 31 6.60 8.24 -6.95
N LEU A 32 7.28 9.36 -7.17
CA LEU A 32 6.98 10.28 -8.26
C LEU A 32 7.95 10.05 -9.41
N TYR A 33 7.40 9.82 -10.60
CA TYR A 33 8.16 9.65 -11.83
C TYR A 33 7.56 10.53 -12.93
N ARG A 34 8.33 11.57 -13.27
CA ARG A 34 8.01 12.58 -14.28
C ARG A 34 8.78 12.29 -15.56
N GLN A 35 8.29 12.85 -16.67
CA GLN A 35 8.98 12.74 -17.97
C GLN A 35 10.42 13.27 -17.94
N GLU A 36 10.69 14.30 -17.14
CA GLU A 36 12.05 14.84 -16.95
C GLU A 36 13.04 13.86 -16.31
N HIS A 37 12.55 12.83 -15.62
CA HIS A 37 13.36 11.76 -15.04
C HIS A 37 13.69 10.64 -16.03
N ILE A 38 13.14 10.67 -17.26
CA ILE A 38 13.41 9.69 -18.31
C ILE A 38 14.55 10.23 -19.19
N PRO A 39 15.69 9.52 -19.29
CA PRO A 39 16.81 9.94 -20.12
C PRO A 39 16.41 10.11 -21.58
N GLU A 40 17.00 11.11 -22.25
CA GLU A 40 16.76 11.36 -23.69
C GLU A 40 17.13 10.15 -24.56
N SER A 41 18.08 9.33 -24.13
CA SER A 41 18.50 8.11 -24.83
C SER A 41 17.53 6.93 -24.67
N PHE A 42 16.47 7.06 -23.88
CA PHE A 42 15.53 5.98 -23.65
C PHE A 42 14.67 5.72 -24.91
N PRO A 43 14.68 4.49 -25.49
CA PRO A 43 14.07 4.24 -26.79
C PRO A 43 12.56 4.52 -26.91
N LEU A 44 11.82 4.52 -25.80
CA LEU A 44 10.37 4.73 -25.78
C LEU A 44 9.96 6.05 -25.09
N ARG A 45 10.89 7.01 -24.96
CA ARG A 45 10.64 8.26 -24.24
C ARG A 45 9.43 9.02 -24.77
N ASP A 46 9.33 9.19 -26.08
CA ASP A 46 8.25 9.95 -26.70
C ASP A 46 6.89 9.26 -26.50
N GLN A 47 6.85 7.92 -26.59
CA GLN A 47 5.64 7.14 -26.33
C GLN A 47 5.18 7.26 -24.86
N LEU A 48 6.13 7.33 -23.92
CA LEU A 48 5.81 7.59 -22.51
C LEU A 48 5.30 9.01 -22.31
N ALA A 49 5.82 10.00 -23.05
CA ALA A 49 5.37 11.38 -22.98
C ALA A 49 3.92 11.55 -23.51
N ASP A 50 3.53 10.80 -24.54
CA ASP A 50 2.16 10.78 -25.06
C ASP A 50 1.13 10.32 -24.01
N ALA A 51 1.54 9.48 -23.06
CA ALA A 51 0.68 9.04 -21.95
C ALA A 51 0.47 10.12 -20.88
N GLY A 52 1.21 11.23 -20.94
CA GLY A 52 1.06 12.39 -20.06
C GLY A 52 2.32 12.71 -19.25
N PRO A 53 2.29 13.79 -18.43
CA PRO A 53 3.48 14.32 -17.76
C PRO A 53 4.00 13.45 -16.60
N TRP A 54 3.22 12.46 -16.16
CA TRP A 54 3.56 11.57 -15.04
C TRP A 54 3.40 10.12 -15.47
N SER A 55 4.44 9.32 -15.32
CA SER A 55 4.31 7.86 -15.39
C SER A 55 3.82 7.30 -14.06
N TYR A 56 4.26 7.92 -12.96
CA TYR A 56 3.83 7.62 -11.59
C TYR A 56 3.65 8.93 -10.83
N ASP A 57 2.45 9.17 -10.33
CA ASP A 57 2.06 10.44 -9.72
C ASP A 57 1.79 10.36 -8.21
N GLY A 58 2.39 9.35 -7.55
CA GLY A 58 2.49 9.28 -6.10
C GLY A 58 1.61 8.18 -5.50
N GLY A 59 0.67 8.54 -4.65
CA GLY A 59 -0.21 7.59 -3.95
C GLY A 59 0.27 7.18 -2.57
N THR A 60 1.26 7.88 -2.01
CA THR A 60 1.66 7.72 -0.60
C THR A 60 0.45 8.01 0.30
N ALA A 61 0.10 7.08 1.19
CA ALA A 61 -1.11 7.12 1.98
C ALA A 61 -0.95 6.34 3.28
N ILE A 62 -1.79 6.63 4.27
CA ILE A 62 -1.84 5.90 5.54
C ILE A 62 -3.30 5.54 5.83
N ALA A 63 -3.61 4.24 5.91
CA ALA A 63 -4.92 3.75 6.34
C ALA A 63 -4.86 3.18 7.76
N GLY A 64 -5.93 3.41 8.52
CA GLY A 64 -6.16 2.82 9.83
C GLY A 64 -6.64 1.36 9.78
N PRO A 65 -6.62 0.62 10.90
CA PRO A 65 -7.06 -0.79 10.98
C PRO A 65 -8.55 -1.04 10.66
N ASP A 66 -9.36 0.03 10.65
CA ASP A 66 -10.75 0.06 10.19
C ASP A 66 -10.87 0.31 8.67
N GLY A 67 -9.75 0.61 8.02
CA GLY A 67 -9.62 0.98 6.62
C GLY A 67 -9.94 2.44 6.33
N GLU A 68 -10.16 3.29 7.31
CA GLU A 68 -10.33 4.72 7.06
C GLU A 68 -8.98 5.40 6.83
N TRP A 69 -8.99 6.50 6.07
CA TRP A 69 -7.77 7.24 5.80
C TRP A 69 -7.36 8.06 7.02
N ILE A 70 -6.12 7.85 7.45
CA ILE A 70 -5.41 8.78 8.34
C ILE A 70 -4.74 9.85 7.48
N VAL A 71 -4.16 9.42 6.34
CA VAL A 71 -3.66 10.30 5.29
C VAL A 71 -4.15 9.75 3.96
N GLU A 72 -4.92 10.56 3.23
CA GLU A 72 -5.37 10.21 1.89
C GLU A 72 -4.19 10.13 0.90
N PRO A 73 -4.34 9.38 -0.22
CA PRO A 73 -3.28 9.27 -1.22
C PRO A 73 -2.80 10.63 -1.76
N VAL A 74 -1.56 10.99 -1.41
CA VAL A 74 -0.90 12.20 -1.89
C VAL A 74 -0.59 12.06 -3.38
N ARG A 75 -0.99 13.06 -4.19
CA ARG A 75 -0.85 13.04 -5.65
C ARG A 75 -0.01 14.23 -6.11
N ARG A 76 0.96 13.98 -7.00
CA ARG A 76 1.78 14.99 -7.71
C ARG A 76 2.57 15.95 -6.81
N GLU A 77 2.93 15.50 -5.61
CA GLU A 77 3.65 16.32 -4.63
C GLU A 77 4.76 15.49 -3.95
N GLU A 78 5.99 16.00 -4.00
CA GLU A 78 7.08 15.47 -3.18
C GLU A 78 6.90 16.02 -1.77
N THR A 79 6.63 15.13 -0.81
CA THR A 79 6.34 15.55 0.55
C THR A 79 6.71 14.49 1.57
N ILE A 80 6.83 14.91 2.83
CA ILE A 80 7.03 14.03 3.96
C ILE A 80 5.68 13.85 4.65
N VAL A 81 5.17 12.62 4.65
CA VAL A 81 3.92 12.29 5.34
C VAL A 81 4.24 11.81 6.76
N LEU A 82 3.62 12.45 7.75
CA LEU A 82 3.74 12.14 9.17
C LEU A 82 2.35 11.90 9.76
N ALA A 83 2.23 10.90 10.63
CA ALA A 83 1.01 10.62 11.39
C ALA A 83 1.35 9.92 12.71
N ASP A 84 0.64 10.28 13.78
CA ASP A 84 0.68 9.57 15.05
C ASP A 84 -0.29 8.39 15.00
N LEU A 85 0.19 7.21 15.39
CA LEU A 85 -0.59 5.97 15.35
C LEU A 85 -0.79 5.45 16.76
N ASP A 86 -2.05 5.27 17.18
CA ASP A 86 -2.38 4.64 18.45
C ASP A 86 -2.48 3.10 18.29
N PRO A 87 -1.56 2.31 18.88
CA PRO A 87 -1.60 0.86 18.80
C PRO A 87 -2.81 0.22 19.50
N ALA A 88 -3.54 0.95 20.34
CA ALA A 88 -4.77 0.45 20.95
C ALA A 88 -5.86 0.17 19.89
N LEU A 89 -5.89 0.93 18.79
CA LEU A 89 -6.86 0.74 17.70
C LEU A 89 -6.70 -0.62 17.02
N VAL A 90 -5.48 -1.13 16.88
CA VAL A 90 -5.23 -2.49 16.36
C VAL A 90 -5.89 -3.54 17.24
N ARG A 91 -5.75 -3.43 18.57
CA ARG A 91 -6.34 -4.38 19.51
C ARG A 91 -7.86 -4.33 19.46
N ALA A 92 -8.43 -3.12 19.47
CA ALA A 92 -9.87 -2.92 19.37
C ALA A 92 -10.45 -3.51 18.07
N GLN A 93 -9.77 -3.29 16.94
CA GLN A 93 -10.26 -3.80 15.66
C GLN A 93 -10.05 -5.31 15.49
N ARG A 94 -8.98 -5.90 16.05
CA ARG A 94 -8.80 -7.36 16.11
C ARG A 94 -9.82 -8.05 17.02
N GLN A 95 -10.26 -7.39 18.09
CA GLN A 95 -11.37 -7.91 18.89
C GLN A 95 -12.66 -8.02 18.05
N ASN A 96 -12.91 -7.07 17.14
CA ASN A 96 -14.07 -7.12 16.24
C ASN A 96 -13.92 -8.17 15.13
N PHE A 97 -12.70 -8.38 14.62
CA PHE A 97 -12.43 -9.34 13.54
C PHE A 97 -10.95 -9.75 13.51
N ASP A 98 -10.69 -11.05 13.66
CA ASP A 98 -9.34 -11.64 13.60
C ASP A 98 -9.35 -12.93 12.75
N PRO A 99 -9.04 -12.83 11.44
CA PRO A 99 -9.22 -13.95 10.49
C PRO A 99 -8.25 -15.11 10.76
N ALA A 100 -7.10 -14.83 11.37
CA ALA A 100 -6.13 -15.85 11.78
C ALA A 100 -6.24 -16.23 13.27
N GLY A 101 -7.23 -15.69 13.98
CA GLY A 101 -7.50 -15.94 15.39
C GLY A 101 -8.85 -16.61 15.61
N HIS A 102 -9.77 -15.92 16.29
CA HIS A 102 -11.05 -16.51 16.70
C HIS A 102 -12.03 -16.77 15.54
N TYR A 103 -11.80 -16.19 14.36
CA TYR A 103 -12.52 -16.54 13.13
C TYR A 103 -11.82 -17.63 12.30
N ALA A 104 -10.61 -18.05 12.69
CA ALA A 104 -9.91 -19.10 11.97
C ALA A 104 -10.63 -20.45 12.11
N ARG A 105 -10.55 -21.27 11.06
CA ARG A 105 -11.04 -22.65 11.02
C ARG A 105 -9.88 -23.60 10.76
N PRO A 106 -8.99 -23.82 11.75
CA PRO A 106 -7.82 -24.68 11.59
C PRO A 106 -8.19 -26.16 11.34
N ASP A 107 -9.43 -26.54 11.63
CA ASP A 107 -10.01 -27.84 11.29
C ASP A 107 -10.37 -27.97 9.79
N VAL A 108 -10.45 -26.87 9.05
CA VAL A 108 -10.77 -26.83 7.61
C VAL A 108 -9.56 -26.44 6.77
N LEU A 109 -8.86 -25.37 7.15
CA LEU A 109 -7.71 -24.82 6.43
C LEU A 109 -6.54 -24.61 7.39
N ASN A 110 -5.37 -25.15 7.00
CA ASN A 110 -4.10 -24.95 7.68
C ASN A 110 -3.03 -24.59 6.64
N LEU A 111 -2.14 -23.65 6.98
CA LEU A 111 -1.00 -23.26 6.17
C LEU A 111 0.31 -23.56 6.92
N GLU A 112 1.09 -24.51 6.40
CA GLU A 112 2.46 -24.75 6.84
C GLU A 112 3.45 -24.13 5.84
N VAL A 113 4.45 -23.41 6.34
CA VAL A 113 5.42 -22.69 5.51
C VAL A 113 6.80 -23.33 5.62
N THR A 114 7.28 -23.95 4.55
CA THR A 114 8.66 -24.41 4.41
C THR A 114 9.58 -23.22 4.16
N ARG A 115 10.41 -22.87 5.15
CA ARG A 115 11.33 -21.72 5.08
C ARG A 115 12.74 -22.08 4.59
N THR A 116 12.99 -23.35 4.32
CA THR A 116 14.25 -23.78 3.71
C THR A 116 14.27 -23.35 2.24
N ARG A 117 15.39 -22.77 1.81
CA ARG A 117 15.59 -22.43 0.41
C ARG A 117 15.69 -23.73 -0.40
N PRO A 118 14.95 -23.89 -1.52
CA PRO A 118 15.15 -25.02 -2.42
C PRO A 118 16.59 -25.05 -2.92
N ALA A 119 17.18 -26.24 -3.01
CA ALA A 119 18.51 -26.46 -3.56
C ALA A 119 18.57 -26.10 -5.06
#